data_AF-A0A2H6AEX7-F1
#
_entry.id   AF-A0A2H6AEX7-F1
#
_cell.length_a   1.000
_cell.length_b   1.000
_cell.length_c   1.000
_cell.angle_alpha   90.00
_cell.angle_beta   90.00
_cell.angle_gamma   90.00
#
_symmetry.space_group_name_H-M   'P 1'
#
loop_
_entity.id
_entity.type
_entity.pdbx_description
1 polymer ?
#
loop_
_entity_poly.entity_id
_entity_poly.type
_entity_poly.pdbx_seq_one_letter_code
_entity_poly.pdbx_strand_id
1 'polypeptide(L)'
;MRWPVVLSALCGVVVGWGVNGLWWRPGDAKAANDRWQEFALATGAIQAGPVGHDQDGIWVLDGKNGKLYASSISRLTGKVLAWAEVDLLREFGLANANDARFLMTTGQVGRGASVLFVAEVASGRLGVYSMSLAEGQNPGVIVRRHDLVAFRPSLAR
;
A
#
# COMPACT_ATOMS: atom_id res chain seq x y z
N MET A 1 1.72 47.89 49.03
CA MET A 1 1.36 46.98 47.92
C MET A 1 1.57 47.71 46.60
N ARG A 2 2.46 47.22 45.71
CA ARG A 2 2.85 47.94 44.48
C ARG A 2 1.81 47.70 43.37
N TRP A 3 0.69 48.40 43.45
CA TRP A 3 -0.41 48.41 42.46
C TRP A 3 0.01 48.40 40.98
N PRO A 4 1.04 49.14 40.52
CA PRO A 4 1.45 49.09 39.11
C PRO A 4 1.93 47.70 38.63
N VAL A 5 2.48 46.88 39.53
CA VAL A 5 2.96 45.53 39.20
C VAL A 5 1.81 44.54 39.04
N VAL A 6 0.74 44.73 39.82
CA VAL A 6 -0.46 43.87 39.73
C VAL A 6 -1.23 44.16 38.44
N LEU A 7 -1.32 45.43 38.05
CA LEU A 7 -1.97 45.86 36.81
C LEU A 7 -1.26 45.33 35.56
N SER A 8 0.08 45.36 35.52
CA SER A 8 0.83 44.84 34.38
C SER A 8 0.71 43.32 34.25
N ALA A 9 0.73 42.59 35.37
CA ALA A 9 0.55 41.14 35.37
C ALA A 9 -0.85 40.74 34.86
N LEU A 10 -1.92 41.41 35.32
CA LEU A 10 -3.28 41.13 34.87
C LEU A 10 -3.46 41.45 33.38
N CYS A 11 -2.89 42.57 32.91
CA CYS A 11 -2.96 42.95 31.51
C CYS A 11 -2.25 41.92 30.61
N GLY A 12 -1.08 41.44 31.03
CA GLY A 12 -0.35 40.38 30.32
C GLY A 12 -1.11 39.06 30.22
N VAL A 13 -1.81 38.66 31.29
CA VAL A 13 -2.63 37.44 31.29
C VAL A 13 -3.82 37.56 30.34
N VAL A 14 -4.54 38.69 30.39
CA VAL A 14 -5.72 38.92 29.53
C VAL A 14 -5.33 38.97 28.04
N VAL A 15 -4.22 39.64 27.72
CA VAL A 15 -3.70 39.70 26.34
C VAL A 15 -3.23 38.32 25.89
N GLY A 16 -2.48 37.58 26.73
CA GLY A 16 -2.04 36.23 26.42
C GLY A 16 -3.21 35.27 26.16
N TRP A 17 -4.28 35.38 26.95
CA TRP A 17 -5.49 34.58 26.77
C TRP A 17 -6.24 34.94 25.49
N GLY A 18 -6.39 36.23 25.19
CA GLY A 18 -7.07 36.72 23.99
C GLY A 18 -6.35 36.31 22.71
N VAL A 19 -5.02 36.41 22.68
CA VAL A 19 -4.20 36.01 21.53
C VAL A 19 -4.25 34.49 21.31
N ASN A 20 -4.15 33.69 22.37
CA ASN A 20 -4.18 32.23 22.24
C ASN A 20 -5.55 31.72 21.75
N GLY A 21 -6.64 32.24 22.32
CA GLY A 21 -7.99 31.75 22.00
C GLY A 21 -8.54 32.19 20.63
N LEU A 22 -8.07 33.31 20.09
CA LEU A 22 -8.60 33.90 18.86
C LEU A 22 -7.68 33.74 17.64
N TRP A 23 -6.35 33.80 17.83
CA TRP A 23 -5.40 33.77 16.71
C TRP A 23 -4.70 32.41 16.56
N TRP A 24 -4.56 31.66 17.66
CA TRP A 24 -3.94 30.33 17.67
C TRP A 24 -4.92 29.24 18.05
N ARG A 25 -6.09 29.22 17.39
CA ARG A 25 -6.86 27.98 17.34
C ARG A 25 -6.06 27.02 16.46
N PRO A 26 -5.42 25.96 16.98
CA PRO A 26 -5.00 24.88 16.10
C PRO A 26 -6.25 24.45 15.36
N GLY A 27 -6.26 24.57 14.03
CA GLY A 27 -7.36 24.04 13.25
C GLY A 27 -7.55 22.59 13.64
N ASP A 28 -8.81 22.12 13.71
CA ASP A 28 -9.10 20.72 13.96
C ASP A 28 -8.18 19.89 13.05
N ALA A 29 -7.33 19.07 13.65
CA ALA A 29 -6.51 18.13 12.92
C ALA A 29 -7.49 17.16 12.25
N LYS A 30 -7.92 17.49 11.03
CA LYS A 30 -8.79 16.64 10.24
C LYS A 30 -7.97 15.42 9.87
N ALA A 31 -8.11 14.36 10.67
CA ALA A 31 -7.69 13.01 10.32
C ALA A 31 -8.60 12.48 9.18
N ALA A 32 -8.52 13.11 8.01
CA ALA A 32 -9.21 12.74 6.79
C ALA A 32 -8.24 12.09 5.78
N ASN A 33 -7.16 11.49 6.29
CA ASN A 33 -6.11 10.86 5.50
C ASN A 33 -5.96 9.37 5.87
N ASP A 34 -6.98 8.79 6.52
CA ASP A 34 -7.06 7.35 6.72
C ASP A 34 -7.44 6.71 5.37
N ARG A 35 -6.41 6.44 4.56
CA ARG A 35 -6.52 5.99 3.16
C ARG A 35 -6.73 4.48 3.06
N TRP A 36 -7.22 3.84 4.12
CA TRP A 36 -7.41 2.38 4.19
C TRP A 36 -8.25 1.81 3.03
N GLN A 37 -9.14 2.62 2.45
CA GLN A 37 -9.98 2.24 1.31
C GLN A 37 -9.22 2.14 -0.03
N GLU A 38 -8.04 2.76 -0.12
CA GLU A 38 -7.19 2.77 -1.32
C GLU A 38 -6.20 1.59 -1.33
N PHE A 39 -6.16 0.81 -0.24
CA PHE A 39 -5.31 -0.35 -0.12
C PHE A 39 -6.12 -1.64 -0.15
N ALA A 40 -5.54 -2.67 -0.77
CA ALA A 40 -6.03 -4.02 -0.63
C ALA A 40 -4.89 -4.94 -0.19
N LEU A 41 -5.23 -6.00 0.54
CA LEU A 41 -4.29 -7.01 1.00
C LEU A 41 -4.79 -8.39 0.59
N ALA A 42 -3.89 -9.21 0.05
CA ALA A 42 -4.16 -10.60 -0.30
C ALA A 42 -2.97 -11.46 0.12
N THR A 43 -3.25 -12.72 0.44
CA THR A 43 -2.24 -13.70 0.82
C THR A 43 -2.34 -14.94 -0.02
N GLY A 44 -1.23 -15.66 -0.17
CA GLY A 44 -1.22 -16.92 -0.89
C GLY A 44 0.07 -17.68 -0.68
N ALA A 45 0.00 -19.00 -0.75
CA ALA A 45 1.16 -19.86 -0.62
C ALA A 45 2.19 -19.58 -1.74
N ILE A 46 3.46 -19.53 -1.37
CA ILE A 46 4.59 -19.46 -2.28
C ILE A 46 5.45 -20.69 -2.10
N GLN A 47 5.97 -21.19 -3.22
CA GLN A 47 6.88 -22.31 -3.20
C GLN A 47 8.27 -21.82 -2.79
N ALA A 48 8.65 -22.08 -1.55
CA ALA A 48 9.94 -21.67 -0.98
C ALA A 48 10.99 -22.79 -0.96
N GLY A 49 10.62 -24.03 -1.34
CA GLY A 49 11.50 -25.19 -1.29
C GLY A 49 10.86 -26.47 -1.83
N PRO A 50 11.37 -27.66 -1.45
CA PRO A 50 10.75 -28.94 -1.79
C PRO A 50 9.27 -29.00 -1.34
N VAL A 51 8.48 -29.83 -2.00
CA VAL A 51 7.04 -29.99 -1.75
C VAL A 51 6.74 -30.09 -0.26
N GLY A 52 5.90 -29.18 0.27
CA GLY A 52 5.51 -29.12 1.69
C GLY A 52 6.24 -28.05 2.52
N HIS A 53 7.27 -27.41 1.96
CA HIS A 53 7.95 -26.26 2.57
C HIS A 53 7.44 -24.93 2.01
N ASP A 54 6.12 -24.77 1.96
CA ASP A 54 5.50 -23.55 1.45
C ASP A 54 5.62 -22.42 2.50
N GLN A 55 5.71 -21.19 2.02
CA GLN A 55 5.64 -19.97 2.83
C GLN A 55 4.43 -19.15 2.43
N ASP A 56 3.97 -18.27 3.31
CA ASP A 56 2.89 -17.35 2.98
C ASP A 56 3.44 -16.07 2.36
N GLY A 57 3.08 -15.84 1.10
CA GLY A 57 3.27 -14.57 0.42
C GLY A 57 2.19 -13.57 0.80
N ILE A 58 2.61 -12.33 0.99
CA ILE A 58 1.78 -11.17 1.29
C ILE A 58 1.85 -10.23 0.10
N TRP A 59 0.68 -9.80 -0.37
CA TRP A 59 0.52 -8.82 -1.43
C TRP A 59 -0.24 -7.62 -0.88
N VAL A 60 0.29 -6.42 -1.12
CA VAL A 60 -0.35 -5.16 -0.77
C VAL A 60 -0.44 -4.30 -2.01
N LEU A 61 -1.67 -4.00 -2.41
CA LEU A 61 -1.97 -3.10 -3.51
C LEU A 61 -2.18 -1.70 -2.97
N ASP A 62 -1.40 -0.74 -3.46
CA ASP A 62 -1.66 0.69 -3.32
C ASP A 62 -2.36 1.16 -4.60
N GLY A 63 -3.69 1.21 -4.56
CA GLY A 63 -4.52 1.53 -5.71
C GLY A 63 -4.33 2.97 -6.20
N LYS A 64 -3.96 3.89 -5.31
CA LYS A 64 -3.80 5.31 -5.66
C LYS A 64 -2.47 5.63 -6.30
N ASN A 65 -1.39 5.01 -5.84
CA ASN A 65 -0.08 5.17 -6.47
C ASN A 65 0.13 4.15 -7.60
N GLY A 66 -0.79 3.19 -7.76
CA GLY A 66 -0.68 2.12 -8.74
C GLY A 66 0.54 1.23 -8.51
N LYS A 67 0.88 1.00 -7.23
CA LYS A 67 2.02 0.17 -6.83
C LYS A 67 1.54 -1.13 -6.22
N LEU A 68 2.19 -2.22 -6.57
CA LEU A 68 2.00 -3.51 -5.96
C LEU A 68 3.24 -3.86 -5.15
N TYR A 69 3.04 -4.06 -3.86
CA TYR A 69 4.05 -4.51 -2.93
C TYR A 69 3.88 -5.99 -2.66
N ALA A 70 4.98 -6.71 -2.62
CA ALA A 70 5.00 -8.14 -2.43
C ALA A 70 6.09 -8.49 -1.42
N SER A 71 5.78 -9.34 -0.44
CA SER A 71 6.76 -9.87 0.51
C SER A 71 6.34 -11.27 0.97
N SER A 72 7.21 -11.95 1.71
CA SER A 72 6.95 -13.25 2.33
C SER A 72 7.46 -13.25 3.76
N ILE A 73 6.93 -14.13 4.59
CA ILE A 73 7.42 -14.33 5.95
C ILE A 73 8.48 -15.45 5.95
N SER A 74 9.67 -15.13 6.45
CA SER A 74 10.70 -16.15 6.69
C SER A 74 10.25 -17.11 7.78
N ARG A 75 10.15 -18.40 7.46
CA ARG A 75 9.83 -19.44 8.46
C ARG A 75 10.92 -19.65 9.50
N LEU A 76 12.15 -19.25 9.21
CA LEU A 76 13.28 -19.39 10.13
C LEU A 76 13.25 -18.31 11.22
N THR A 77 12.92 -17.08 10.85
CA THR A 77 13.01 -15.92 11.76
C THR A 77 11.66 -15.36 12.17
N GLY A 78 10.57 -15.77 11.51
CA GLY A 78 9.24 -15.20 11.68
C GLY A 78 9.10 -13.75 11.20
N LYS A 79 10.12 -13.21 10.52
CA LYS A 79 10.14 -11.82 10.05
C LYS A 79 9.72 -11.71 8.59
N VAL A 80 9.08 -10.59 8.26
CA VAL A 80 8.78 -10.19 6.88
C VAL A 80 10.10 -9.93 6.14
N LEU A 81 10.23 -10.53 4.96
CA LEU A 81 11.37 -10.33 4.07
C LEU A 81 11.32 -8.95 3.40
N ALA A 82 12.40 -8.60 2.71
CA ALA A 82 12.44 -7.37 1.92
C ALA A 82 11.30 -7.34 0.90
N TRP A 83 10.64 -6.18 0.79
CA TRP A 83 9.54 -5.96 -0.14
C TRP A 83 10.05 -5.82 -1.58
N ALA A 84 9.41 -6.54 -2.49
CA ALA A 84 9.48 -6.22 -3.91
C ALA A 84 8.37 -5.24 -4.28
N GLU A 85 8.67 -4.33 -5.19
CA GLU A 85 7.73 -3.34 -5.73
C GLU A 85 7.53 -3.58 -7.22
N VAL A 86 6.28 -3.50 -7.67
CA VAL A 86 5.89 -3.52 -9.09
C VAL A 86 5.05 -2.29 -9.38
N ASP A 87 5.42 -1.55 -10.42
CA ASP A 87 4.67 -0.40 -10.92
C ASP A 87 3.56 -0.86 -11.87
N LEU A 88 2.33 -0.93 -11.36
CA LEU A 88 1.17 -1.37 -12.13
C LEU A 88 0.76 -0.35 -13.19
N LEU A 89 1.03 0.95 -13.01
CA LEU A 89 0.69 1.94 -14.02
C LEU A 89 1.49 1.69 -15.29
N ARG A 90 2.79 1.42 -15.12
CA ARG A 90 3.67 1.05 -16.22
C ARG A 90 3.29 -0.30 -16.83
N GLU A 91 3.01 -1.31 -16.01
CA GLU A 91 2.64 -2.65 -16.48
C GLU A 91 1.33 -2.64 -17.30
N PHE A 92 0.33 -1.88 -16.87
CA PHE A 92 -0.97 -1.79 -17.53
C PHE A 92 -1.03 -0.72 -18.63
N GLY A 93 0.01 0.12 -18.76
CA GLY A 93 0.10 1.20 -19.74
C GLY A 93 -0.86 2.36 -19.46
N LEU A 94 -1.07 2.69 -18.18
CA LEU A 94 -1.97 3.77 -17.74
C LEU A 94 -1.22 5.10 -17.68
N ALA A 95 -1.85 6.16 -18.17
CA ALA A 95 -1.24 7.50 -18.20
C ALA A 95 -1.27 8.20 -16.83
N ASN A 96 -2.28 7.90 -16.00
CA ASN A 96 -2.48 8.54 -14.70
C ASN A 96 -3.01 7.53 -13.68
N ALA A 97 -2.52 7.63 -12.44
CA ALA A 97 -2.95 6.81 -11.32
C ALA A 97 -4.39 7.12 -10.87
N ASN A 98 -4.86 8.36 -11.06
CA ASN A 98 -6.21 8.77 -10.64
C ASN A 98 -7.34 8.03 -11.36
N ASP A 99 -7.09 7.54 -12.57
CA ASP A 99 -8.07 6.82 -13.39
C ASP A 99 -8.03 5.31 -13.16
N ALA A 100 -6.99 4.81 -12.49
CA ALA A 100 -6.78 3.39 -12.30
C ALA A 100 -7.72 2.82 -11.22
N ARG A 101 -8.41 1.73 -11.55
CA ARG A 101 -9.29 1.01 -10.62
C ARG A 101 -8.86 -0.44 -10.56
N PHE A 102 -8.01 -0.76 -9.61
CA PHE A 102 -7.49 -2.11 -9.44
C PHE A 102 -8.37 -2.95 -8.52
N LEU A 103 -8.56 -4.20 -8.90
CA LEU A 103 -9.06 -5.28 -8.06
C LEU A 103 -7.99 -6.37 -8.05
N MET A 104 -7.80 -7.04 -6.92
CA MET A 104 -6.88 -8.17 -6.87
C MET A 104 -7.43 -9.31 -6.05
N THR A 105 -6.97 -10.51 -6.37
CA THR A 105 -7.23 -11.71 -5.58
C THR A 105 -6.13 -12.74 -5.85
N THR A 106 -5.95 -13.67 -4.93
CA THR A 106 -5.04 -14.80 -5.08
C THR A 106 -5.80 -16.06 -5.45
N GLY A 107 -5.17 -16.93 -6.24
CA GLY A 107 -5.69 -18.26 -6.55
C GLY A 107 -4.58 -19.30 -6.53
N GLN A 108 -4.92 -20.52 -6.13
CA GLN A 108 -3.99 -21.64 -6.09
C GLN A 108 -3.78 -22.18 -7.51
N VAL A 109 -2.52 -22.34 -7.92
CA VAL A 109 -2.14 -22.89 -9.23
C VAL A 109 -1.16 -24.03 -8.98
N GLY A 110 -1.70 -25.17 -8.56
CA GLY A 110 -0.94 -26.36 -8.19
C GLY A 110 -0.73 -26.50 -6.68
N ARG A 111 0.14 -27.45 -6.29
CA ARG A 111 0.42 -27.71 -4.87
C ARG A 111 1.42 -26.69 -4.34
N GLY A 112 1.01 -25.89 -3.35
CA GLY A 112 1.89 -24.99 -2.62
C GLY A 112 2.26 -23.69 -3.34
N ALA A 113 1.68 -23.46 -4.52
CA ALA A 113 1.92 -22.26 -5.32
C ALA A 113 0.61 -21.54 -5.60
N SER A 114 0.62 -20.24 -5.33
CA SER A 114 -0.46 -19.32 -5.68
C SER A 114 0.01 -18.26 -6.65
N VAL A 115 -0.94 -17.75 -7.43
CA VAL A 115 -0.76 -16.59 -8.29
C VAL A 115 -1.65 -15.47 -7.80
N LEU A 116 -1.22 -14.24 -8.06
CA LEU A 116 -2.00 -13.03 -7.88
C LEU A 116 -2.62 -12.64 -9.22
N PHE A 117 -3.94 -12.50 -9.22
CA PHE A 117 -4.69 -11.90 -10.31
C PHE A 117 -4.94 -10.44 -9.98
N VAL A 118 -4.54 -9.53 -10.87
CA VAL A 118 -4.79 -8.09 -10.75
C VAL A 118 -5.59 -7.64 -11.95
N ALA A 119 -6.83 -7.23 -11.75
CA ALA A 119 -7.68 -6.67 -12.79
C ALA A 119 -7.67 -5.15 -12.68
N GLU A 120 -7.40 -4.46 -13.77
CA GLU A 120 -7.66 -3.03 -13.88
C GLU A 120 -9.01 -2.85 -14.60
N VAL A 121 -9.99 -2.38 -13.84
CA VAL A 121 -11.41 -2.45 -14.20
C VAL A 121 -11.76 -1.39 -15.24
N ALA A 122 -11.07 -0.25 -15.31
CA ALA A 122 -11.38 0.79 -16.28
C ALA A 122 -10.93 0.41 -17.70
N SER A 123 -9.69 -0.04 -17.86
CA SER A 123 -9.11 -0.53 -19.12
C SER A 123 -9.58 -1.93 -19.50
N GLY A 124 -10.08 -2.72 -18.55
CA GLY A 124 -10.54 -4.07 -18.81
C GLY A 124 -9.42 -5.07 -19.07
N ARG A 125 -8.26 -4.87 -18.43
CA ARG A 125 -7.08 -5.73 -18.53
C ARG A 125 -6.86 -6.50 -17.23
N LEU A 126 -6.34 -7.72 -17.34
CA LEU A 126 -6.02 -8.62 -16.24
C LEU A 126 -4.55 -9.02 -16.34
N GLY A 127 -3.79 -8.76 -15.29
CA GLY A 127 -2.42 -9.22 -15.11
C GLY A 127 -2.36 -10.43 -14.19
N VAL A 128 -1.47 -11.37 -14.51
CA VAL A 128 -1.20 -12.56 -13.69
C VAL A 128 0.23 -12.48 -13.18
N TYR A 129 0.41 -12.57 -11.86
CA TYR A 129 1.70 -12.45 -11.20
C TYR A 129 1.96 -13.66 -10.30
N SER A 130 3.23 -14.04 -10.14
CA SER A 130 3.65 -14.98 -9.10
C SER A 130 4.81 -14.41 -8.30
N MET A 131 5.00 -14.99 -7.12
CA MET A 131 6.12 -14.70 -6.25
C MET A 131 7.00 -15.92 -6.09
N SER A 132 8.31 -15.68 -6.03
CA SER A 132 9.32 -16.68 -5.68
C SER A 132 10.32 -16.05 -4.72
N LEU A 133 11.02 -16.87 -3.92
CA LEU A 133 12.12 -16.35 -3.11
C LEU A 133 13.31 -16.00 -3.99
N ALA A 134 13.99 -14.90 -3.65
CA ALA A 134 15.24 -14.55 -4.30
C ALA A 134 16.32 -15.55 -3.94
N GLU A 135 17.06 -16.04 -4.95
CA GLU A 135 18.22 -16.90 -4.74
C GLU A 135 19.45 -16.04 -4.41
N GLY A 136 20.16 -16.33 -3.31
CA GLY A 136 21.43 -15.67 -2.97
C GLY A 136 21.54 -15.15 -1.53
N GLN A 137 22.48 -14.23 -1.30
CA GLN A 137 22.86 -13.72 0.03
C GLN A 137 21.84 -12.76 0.65
N ASN A 138 21.01 -12.09 -0.16
CA ASN A 138 19.98 -11.18 0.33
C ASN A 138 18.60 -11.84 0.24
N PRO A 139 18.02 -12.31 1.36
CA PRO A 139 16.71 -12.93 1.36
C PRO A 139 15.64 -11.88 1.05
N GLY A 140 14.99 -12.03 -0.09
CA GLY A 140 13.90 -11.19 -0.55
C GLY A 140 12.92 -11.99 -1.38
N VAL A 141 11.95 -11.31 -1.97
CA VAL A 141 11.02 -11.92 -2.92
C VAL A 141 11.24 -11.35 -4.32
N ILE A 142 10.98 -12.16 -5.33
CA ILE A 142 10.98 -11.76 -6.73
C ILE A 142 9.56 -11.96 -7.24
N VAL A 143 8.99 -10.90 -7.80
CA VAL A 143 7.69 -10.93 -8.48
C VAL A 143 7.92 -11.08 -9.97
N ARG A 144 7.16 -11.99 -10.60
CA ARG A 144 7.19 -12.20 -12.05
C ARG A 144 5.78 -12.03 -12.61
N ARG A 145 5.65 -11.26 -13.70
CA ARG A 145 4.44 -11.21 -14.50
C ARG A 145 4.45 -12.36 -15.50
N HIS A 146 3.40 -13.17 -15.50
CA HIS A 146 3.19 -14.26 -16.45
C HIS A 146 2.41 -13.82 -17.68
N ASP A 147 1.39 -12.99 -17.47
CA ASP A 147 0.49 -12.61 -18.55
C ASP A 147 -0.16 -11.24 -18.30
N LEU A 148 -0.64 -10.62 -19.37
CA LEU A 148 -1.45 -9.40 -19.38
C LEU A 148 -2.47 -9.48 -20.52
N VAL A 149 -3.71 -9.83 -20.18
CA VAL A 149 -4.78 -10.08 -21.15
C VAL A 149 -5.91 -9.08 -21.02
N ALA A 150 -6.60 -8.79 -22.12
CA ALA A 150 -7.83 -8.01 -22.09
C ALA A 150 -9.02 -8.95 -21.81
N PHE A 151 -9.81 -8.65 -20.78
CA PHE A 151 -11.08 -9.33 -20.51
C PHE A 151 -12.30 -8.52 -20.96
N ARG A 152 -12.08 -7.25 -21.31
CA ARG A 152 -13.05 -6.46 -22.09
C ARG A 152 -12.53 -6.28 -23.50
N PRO A 153 -13.40 -6.29 -24.52
CA PRO A 153 -13.00 -5.89 -25.86
C PRO A 153 -12.42 -4.49 -25.79
N SER A 154 -11.22 -4.26 -26.34
CA SER A 154 -10.76 -2.90 -26.58
C SER A 154 -11.80 -2.24 -27.48
N LEU A 155 -12.44 -1.17 -27.00
CA LEU A 155 -13.11 -0.24 -27.91
C LEU A 155 -12.02 0.23 -28.86
N ALA A 156 -12.03 -0.28 -30.09
CA ALA A 156 -11.22 0.27 -31.17
C ALA A 156 -11.53 1.76 -31.22
N ARG A 157 -10.60 2.59 -30.76
CA ARG A 157 -10.61 4.02 -30.97
C ARG A 157 -9.65 4.32 -32.11
#